data_AF-A0A2P6VVC5-F1
#
_entry.id   AF-A0A2P6VVC5-F1
#
_cell.length_a   1.000
_cell.length_b   1.000
_cell.length_c   1.000
_cell.angle_alpha   90.00
_cell.angle_beta   90.00
_cell.angle_gamma   90.00
#
_symmetry.space_group_name_H-M   'P 1'
#
loop_
_entity.id
_entity.type
_entity.pdbx_description
1 polymer ?
#
loop_
_entity_poly.entity_id
_entity_poly.type
_entity_poly.pdbx_seq_one_letter_code
_entity_poly.pdbx_strand_id
1 'polypeptide(L)'
;MAEPVRCSRCGEGFREARDLALHRGRVHGNDLDEGEQASFEVALEEEAAWLDGFRRHVRAGLATLPVFLVYAIVAVSGYIYRASEMFIVLPLPGILGFAALTYYMAYRHQGALA
;
A
#
# COMPACT_ATOMS: atom_id res chain seq x y z
N MET A 1 12.65 -29.70 -18.80
CA MET A 1 11.86 -28.62 -19.43
C MET A 1 10.80 -29.31 -20.28
N ALA A 2 9.53 -28.98 -20.11
CA ALA A 2 8.48 -29.58 -20.93
C ALA A 2 8.62 -29.09 -22.38
N GLU A 3 8.39 -29.97 -23.36
CA GLU A 3 8.36 -29.60 -24.77
C GLU A 3 7.19 -28.62 -25.00
N PRO A 4 7.40 -27.47 -25.68
CA PRO A 4 6.34 -26.50 -25.93
C PRO A 4 5.20 -27.10 -26.77
N VAL A 5 3.97 -26.84 -26.35
CA VAL A 5 2.78 -27.25 -27.11
C VAL A 5 2.57 -26.24 -28.24
N ARG A 6 2.59 -26.69 -29.49
CA ARG A 6 2.54 -25.81 -30.66
C ARG A 6 1.14 -25.71 -31.24
N CYS A 7 0.80 -24.51 -31.73
CA CYS A 7 -0.40 -24.31 -32.54
C CYS A 7 -0.19 -24.88 -33.95
N SER A 8 -1.12 -25.73 -34.40
CA SER A 8 -1.10 -26.32 -35.74
C SER A 8 -1.35 -25.31 -36.86
N ARG A 9 -2.06 -24.21 -36.56
CA ARG A 9 -2.44 -23.19 -37.55
C ARG A 9 -1.34 -22.16 -37.80
N CYS A 10 -0.67 -21.67 -36.75
CA CYS A 10 0.32 -20.58 -36.84
C CYS A 10 1.75 -21.00 -36.44
N GLY A 11 1.94 -22.17 -35.84
CA GLY A 11 3.24 -22.67 -35.40
C GLY A 11 3.76 -22.11 -34.07
N GLU A 12 3.05 -21.16 -33.45
CA GLU A 12 3.46 -20.59 -32.16
C GLU A 12 3.52 -21.65 -31.06
N GLY A 13 4.55 -21.56 -30.22
CA GLY A 13 4.78 -22.46 -29.10
C GLY A 13 4.28 -21.87 -27.79
N PHE A 14 3.54 -22.68 -27.03
CA PHE A 14 2.97 -22.32 -25.73
C PHE A 14 3.56 -23.20 -24.64
N ARG A 15 3.62 -22.65 -23.43
CA ARG A 15 4.19 -23.36 -22.26
C ARG A 15 3.20 -24.39 -21.71
N GLU A 16 1.91 -24.09 -21.79
CA GLU A 16 0.84 -24.91 -21.24
C GLU A 16 -0.27 -25.11 -22.29
N ALA A 17 -1.00 -26.23 -22.21
CA ALA A 17 -2.11 -26.53 -23.12
C ALA A 17 -3.25 -25.49 -23.00
N ARG A 18 -3.46 -24.94 -21.80
CA ARG A 18 -4.41 -23.87 -21.53
C ARG A 18 -4.11 -22.61 -22.34
N ASP A 19 -2.83 -22.21 -22.41
CA ASP A 19 -2.41 -21.03 -23.18
C ASP A 19 -2.68 -21.22 -24.68
N LEU A 20 -2.44 -22.44 -25.19
CA LEU A 20 -2.77 -22.81 -26.56
C LEU A 20 -4.28 -22.76 -26.83
N ALA A 21 -5.11 -23.26 -25.90
CA ALA A 21 -6.57 -23.21 -26.04
C ALA A 21 -7.08 -21.76 -26.08
N LEU A 22 -6.57 -20.89 -25.19
CA LEU A 22 -6.86 -19.45 -25.21
C LEU A 22 -6.44 -18.79 -26.51
N HIS A 23 -5.25 -19.12 -27.02
CA HIS A 23 -4.75 -18.61 -28.29
C HIS A 23 -5.67 -19.01 -29.46
N ARG A 24 -6.04 -20.29 -29.55
CA ARG A 24 -6.92 -20.79 -30.60
C ARG A 24 -8.24 -20.03 -30.61
N GLY A 25 -8.91 -19.88 -29.47
CA GLY A 25 -10.17 -19.17 -29.43
C GLY A 25 -10.07 -17.66 -29.72
N ARG A 26 -8.97 -17.01 -29.32
CA ARG A 26 -8.78 -15.56 -29.54
C ARG A 26 -8.32 -15.19 -30.94
N VAL A 27 -7.47 -16.02 -31.56
CA VAL A 27 -6.81 -15.72 -32.85
C VAL A 27 -7.44 -16.48 -34.00
N HIS A 28 -7.95 -17.69 -33.74
CA HIS A 28 -8.50 -18.60 -34.74
C HIS A 28 -9.98 -18.94 -34.46
N GLY A 29 -10.71 -18.09 -33.74
CA GLY A 29 -12.06 -18.38 -33.26
C GLY A 29 -13.10 -18.72 -34.34
N ASN A 30 -12.86 -18.33 -35.59
CA ASN A 30 -13.75 -18.66 -36.71
C ASN A 30 -13.55 -20.09 -37.27
N ASP A 31 -12.51 -20.79 -36.83
CA ASP A 31 -12.10 -22.11 -37.33
C ASP A 31 -11.81 -23.05 -36.15
N LEU A 32 -12.72 -23.11 -35.18
CA LEU A 32 -12.62 -24.05 -34.05
C LEU A 32 -13.46 -25.28 -34.32
N ASP A 33 -12.90 -26.46 -34.08
CA ASP A 33 -13.71 -27.67 -33.94
C ASP A 33 -14.40 -27.73 -32.56
N GLU A 34 -15.36 -28.65 -32.39
CA GLU A 34 -16.13 -28.78 -31.14
C GLU A 34 -15.26 -29.04 -29.91
N GLY A 35 -14.18 -29.82 -30.07
CA GLY A 35 -13.26 -30.14 -28.98
C GLY A 35 -12.34 -28.97 -28.63
N GLU A 36 -11.89 -28.22 -29.62
CA GLU A 36 -11.14 -26.98 -29.45
C GLU A 36 -11.99 -25.89 -28.82
N GLN A 37 -13.27 -25.80 -29.21
CA GLN A 37 -14.21 -24.86 -28.61
C GLN A 37 -14.46 -25.20 -27.14
N ALA A 38 -14.73 -26.46 -26.80
CA ALA A 38 -14.86 -26.88 -25.41
C ALA A 38 -13.58 -26.61 -24.59
N SER A 39 -12.40 -26.87 -25.18
CA SER A 39 -11.11 -26.59 -24.53
C SER A 39 -10.90 -25.10 -24.30
N PHE A 40 -11.33 -24.26 -25.23
CA PHE A 40 -11.27 -22.81 -25.09
C PHE A 40 -12.21 -22.29 -24.00
N GLU A 41 -13.44 -22.80 -23.94
CA GLU A 41 -14.42 -22.42 -22.92
C GLU A 41 -13.91 -22.76 -21.51
N VAL A 42 -13.37 -23.97 -21.31
CA VAL A 42 -12.75 -24.35 -20.03
C VAL A 42 -11.57 -23.44 -19.68
N ALA A 43 -10.69 -23.16 -20.65
CA ALA A 43 -9.53 -22.30 -20.41
C ALA A 43 -9.92 -20.84 -20.07
N LEU A 44 -11.03 -20.35 -20.65
CA LEU A 44 -11.62 -19.05 -20.33
C LEU A 44 -12.20 -19.02 -18.92
N GLU A 45 -12.94 -20.05 -18.51
CA GLU A 45 -13.49 -20.15 -17.16
C GLU A 45 -12.39 -20.15 -16.10
N GLU A 46 -11.30 -20.89 -16.33
CA GLU A 46 -10.13 -20.90 -15.46
C GLU A 46 -9.45 -19.53 -15.37
N GLU A 47 -9.33 -18.82 -16.50
CA GLU A 47 -8.79 -17.45 -16.52
C GLU A 47 -9.69 -16.46 -15.79
N ALA A 48 -11.00 -16.54 -15.98
CA ALA A 48 -11.97 -15.70 -15.30
C ALA A 48 -11.92 -15.93 -13.78
N ALA A 49 -11.88 -17.19 -13.34
CA ALA A 49 -11.75 -17.53 -11.92
C ALA A 49 -10.47 -16.98 -11.30
N TRP A 50 -9.34 -17.08 -12.02
CA TRP A 50 -8.07 -16.51 -11.57
C TRP A 50 -8.14 -14.98 -11.47
N LEU A 51 -8.69 -14.31 -12.49
CA LEU A 51 -8.86 -12.85 -12.51
C LEU A 51 -9.78 -12.37 -11.38
N ASP A 52 -10.83 -13.11 -11.04
CA ASP A 52 -11.73 -12.77 -9.96
C ASP A 52 -11.09 -12.91 -8.58
N GLY A 53 -10.23 -13.92 -8.40
CA GLY A 53 -9.35 -14.04 -7.24
C GLY A 53 -8.44 -12.81 -7.11
N PHE A 54 -7.76 -12.42 -8.19
CA PHE A 54 -6.89 -11.25 -8.20
C PHE A 54 -7.66 -9.95 -7.90
N ARG A 55 -8.81 -9.73 -8.55
CA ARG A 55 -9.69 -8.57 -8.31
C ARG A 55 -10.14 -8.48 -6.86
N ARG A 56 -10.43 -9.61 -6.22
CA ARG A 56 -10.80 -9.66 -4.80
C ARG A 56 -9.66 -9.14 -3.92
N HIS A 57 -8.43 -9.58 -4.16
CA HIS A 57 -7.25 -9.12 -3.40
C HIS A 57 -6.98 -7.63 -3.64
N VAL A 58 -7.09 -7.15 -4.88
CA VAL A 58 -6.92 -5.73 -5.21
C VAL A 58 -7.96 -4.87 -4.51
N ARG A 59 -9.25 -5.23 -4.57
CA ARG A 59 -10.32 -4.48 -3.88
C ARG A 59 -10.12 -4.48 -2.36
N ALA A 60 -9.74 -5.62 -1.78
CA ALA A 60 -9.46 -5.71 -0.34
C ALA A 60 -8.31 -4.78 0.06
N GLY A 61 -7.18 -4.84 -0.66
CA GLY A 61 -6.04 -3.95 -0.42
C GLY A 61 -6.40 -2.47 -0.54
N LEU A 62 -7.17 -2.12 -1.59
CA LEU A 62 -7.63 -0.74 -1.80
C LEU A 62 -8.55 -0.24 -0.69
N ALA A 63 -9.35 -1.12 -0.08
CA ALA A 63 -10.20 -0.78 1.07
C ALA A 63 -9.40 -0.68 2.38
N THR A 64 -8.41 -1.55 2.59
CA THR A 64 -7.63 -1.60 3.84
C THR A 64 -6.62 -0.47 3.97
N LEU A 65 -5.92 -0.11 2.90
CA LEU A 65 -4.86 0.89 2.92
C LEU A 65 -5.29 2.27 3.47
N PRO A 66 -6.40 2.89 3.01
CA PRO A 66 -6.82 4.19 3.53
C PRO A 66 -7.25 4.13 5.00
N VAL A 67 -7.91 3.05 5.42
CA VAL A 67 -8.31 2.86 6.83
C VAL A 67 -7.06 2.76 7.71
N PHE A 68 -6.07 1.99 7.28
CA PHE A 68 -4.79 1.88 7.97
C PHE A 68 -4.05 3.23 8.02
N LEU A 69 -4.04 3.98 6.92
CA LEU A 69 -3.42 5.31 6.85
C LEU A 69 -4.07 6.29 7.83
N VAL A 70 -5.41 6.34 7.87
CA VAL A 70 -6.15 7.18 8.82
C VAL A 70 -5.84 6.79 10.26
N TYR A 71 -5.83 5.49 10.56
CA TYR A 71 -5.44 5.00 11.88
C TYR A 71 -4.02 5.43 12.27
N ALA A 72 -3.05 5.29 11.36
CA ALA A 72 -1.67 5.71 11.59
C ALA A 72 -1.57 7.21 11.85
N ILE A 73 -2.29 8.04 11.07
CA ILE A 73 -2.34 9.49 11.27
C ILE A 73 -2.91 9.83 12.66
N VAL A 74 -4.02 9.20 13.05
CA VAL A 74 -4.64 9.43 14.37
C VAL A 74 -3.70 8.99 15.50
N ALA A 75 -3.06 7.83 15.37
CA ALA A 75 -2.14 7.31 16.37
C ALA A 75 -0.90 8.21 16.53
N VAL A 76 -0.29 8.65 15.42
CA VAL A 76 0.83 9.59 15.41
C VAL A 76 0.42 10.93 15.99
N SER A 77 -0.74 11.46 15.59
CA SER A 77 -1.23 12.74 16.11
C SER A 77 -1.48 12.66 17.62
N GLY A 78 -2.14 11.60 18.10
CA GLY A 78 -2.37 11.37 19.53
C GLY A 78 -1.06 11.21 20.32
N TYR A 79 -0.05 10.55 19.74
CA TYR A 79 1.29 10.47 20.34
C TYR A 79 1.94 11.86 20.48
N ILE A 80 1.88 12.67 19.43
CA ILE A 80 2.42 14.04 19.43
C ILE A 80 1.72 14.90 20.49
N TYR A 81 0.39 14.87 20.55
CA TYR A 81 -0.37 15.64 21.56
C TYR A 81 0.04 15.25 22.98
N ARG A 82 0.12 13.95 23.26
CA ARG A 82 0.53 13.47 24.59
C ARG A 82 1.98 13.83 24.94
N ALA A 83 2.88 13.83 23.95
CA ALA A 83 4.25 14.30 24.16
C ALA A 83 4.31 15.82 24.42
N SER A 84 3.44 16.61 23.77
CA SER A 84 3.40 18.06 23.95
C SER A 84 2.86 18.48 25.32
N GLU A 85 1.91 17.74 25.91
CA GLU A 85 1.45 17.99 27.29
C GLU A 85 2.61 17.85 28.30
N MET A 86 3.56 16.94 28.04
CA MET A 86 4.75 16.78 28.86
C MET A 86 5.71 17.98 28.76
N PHE A 87 5.74 18.65 27.60
CA PHE A 87 6.61 19.79 27.34
C PHE A 87 6.00 21.12 27.81
N ILE A 88 4.67 21.26 27.80
CA ILE A 88 3.97 22.48 28.24
C ILE A 88 3.98 22.66 29.77
N VAL A 89 4.06 21.56 30.54
CA VAL A 89 4.12 21.63 32.02
C VAL A 89 5.52 22.01 32.54
N LEU A 90 6.57 22.00 31.69
CA LEU A 90 7.96 22.15 32.12
C LEU A 90 8.78 23.29 31.47
N PRO A 91 8.27 24.53 31.35
CA PRO A 91 9.22 25.66 31.41
C PRO A 91 8.76 26.85 32.26
N LEU A 92 7.55 26.86 32.82
CA LEU A 92 7.08 28.01 33.60
C LEU A 92 7.94 28.33 34.84
N PRO A 93 8.36 27.36 35.69
CA PRO A 93 9.25 27.67 36.80
C PRO A 93 10.68 28.02 36.34
N GLY A 94 11.15 27.48 35.20
CA GLY A 94 12.49 27.75 34.66
C GLY A 94 12.62 29.16 34.07
N ILE A 95 11.63 29.59 33.27
CA ILE A 95 11.61 30.91 32.63
C ILE A 95 11.42 32.01 33.68
N LEU A 96 10.50 31.82 34.65
CA LEU A 96 10.30 32.78 35.74
C LEU A 96 11.51 32.82 36.69
N GLY A 97 12.13 31.67 36.97
CA GLY A 97 13.36 31.61 37.77
C GLY A 97 14.52 32.35 37.11
N PHE A 98 14.70 32.20 35.79
CA PHE A 98 15.74 32.90 35.04
C PHE A 98 15.48 34.42 34.96
N ALA A 99 14.23 34.84 34.76
CA ALA A 99 13.86 36.25 34.78
C ALA A 99 14.06 36.88 36.18
N ALA A 100 13.72 36.16 37.25
CA ALA A 100 13.94 36.63 38.62
C ALA A 100 15.43 36.76 38.96
N LEU A 101 16.26 35.81 38.51
CA LEU A 101 17.71 35.83 38.75
C LEU A 101 18.38 37.02 38.04
N THR A 102 18.03 37.25 36.77
CA THR A 102 18.58 38.37 35.99
C THR A 102 18.13 39.72 36.54
N TYR A 103 16.87 39.85 36.95
CA TYR A 103 16.36 41.04 37.65
C TYR A 103 17.10 41.29 38.98
N TYR A 104 17.29 40.25 39.81
CA TYR A 104 18.01 40.36 41.07
C TYR A 104 19.47 40.77 40.89
N MET A 105 20.18 40.19 39.91
CA MET A 105 21.57 40.57 39.63
C MET A 105 21.69 42.02 39.14
N ALA A 106 20.77 42.47 38.27
CA ALA A 106 20.74 43.85 37.81
C ALA A 106 20.50 44.84 38.95
N TYR A 107 19.54 44.55 39.83
CA TYR A 107 19.22 45.41 40.97
C TYR A 107 20.36 45.46 42.00
N ARG A 108 20.98 44.30 42.30
CA ARG A 108 22.14 44.22 43.22
C ARG A 108 23.32 45.05 42.73
N HIS A 109 23.58 45.09 41.42
CA HIS A 109 24.66 45.88 40.85
C HIS A 109 24.40 47.39 40.98
N GLN A 110 23.15 47.84 40.87
CA GLN A 110 22.79 49.25 41.04
C GLN A 110 22.86 49.69 42.51
N GLY A 111 22.48 48.84 43.45
CA GLY A 111 22.61 49.12 44.89
C GLY A 111 24.05 49.14 45.41
N ALA A 112 25.03 48.66 44.63
CA ALA A 112 26.46 48.73 44.95
C ALA A 112 27.14 50.02 44.43
N LEU A 113 26.41 50.84 43.66
CA LEU A 113 26.89 52.10 43.07
C LEU A 113 26.20 53.35 43.65
N ALA A 114 25.38 53.18 44.69
CA ALA A 114 24.77 54.26 45.48
C ALA A 114 25.47 54.36 46.84
#